data_AF-A0A182V5P9-F1
#
_entry.id   AF-A0A182V5P9-F1
#
_cell.length_a   1.000
_cell.length_b   1.000
_cell.length_c   1.000
_cell.angle_alpha   90.00
_cell.angle_beta   90.00
_cell.angle_gamma   90.00
#
_symmetry.space_group_name_H-M   'P 1'
#
loop_
_entity.id
_entity.type
_entity.pdbx_description
1 polymer ?
#
loop_
_entity_poly.entity_id
_entity_poly.type
_entity_poly.pdbx_seq_one_letter_code
_entity_poly.pdbx_strand_id
1 'polypeptide(L)'
;MAINARKASGRDGPNPFVTRKISRNQRNATKRPAPKARPSRSHRSTSLRTYPKQRSRRSVPSSPFRHTRAAITDLDIPLDSRRPVLIDGENVAYNDISSEYVANRIYQAYQWFAANGYRALVLCPDYLLAKLSGQTPHMPIELVTDIPDDRGNHATNVAFELTLLQRAADEQAAIVSERSFASSYHSHIDVVQNRVVGFTFFRESIFIPVDPYGRAGPWLREILRK
;
A
#
# COMPACT_ATOMS: atom_id res chain seq x y z
N MET A 1 64.43 -30.61 -17.67
CA MET A 1 64.55 -30.11 -19.05
C MET A 1 63.41 -29.15 -19.35
N ALA A 2 63.77 -27.91 -19.68
CA ALA A 2 63.20 -26.96 -20.63
C ALA A 2 61.70 -27.00 -21.08
N ILE A 3 60.96 -25.97 -20.64
CA ILE A 3 60.10 -24.97 -21.33
C ILE A 3 59.09 -25.38 -22.43
N ASN A 4 57.82 -24.97 -22.24
CA ASN A 4 57.24 -23.87 -23.03
C ASN A 4 56.07 -23.17 -22.35
N ALA A 5 56.07 -21.85 -22.48
CA ALA A 5 55.14 -20.88 -21.90
C ALA A 5 54.17 -20.34 -22.95
N ARG A 6 53.03 -19.78 -22.51
CA ARG A 6 52.46 -18.49 -23.00
C ARG A 6 51.27 -18.01 -22.12
N LYS A 7 51.45 -16.82 -21.53
CA LYS A 7 50.45 -15.81 -21.09
C LYS A 7 49.72 -15.23 -22.34
N ALA A 8 48.74 -14.31 -22.33
CA ALA A 8 47.62 -13.85 -21.48
C ALA A 8 47.00 -12.65 -22.25
N SER A 9 45.67 -12.46 -22.27
CA SER A 9 44.98 -11.17 -22.50
C SER A 9 43.45 -11.44 -22.45
N GLY A 10 42.57 -10.57 -21.95
CA GLY A 10 42.69 -9.24 -21.38
C GLY A 10 41.36 -8.89 -20.71
N ARG A 11 41.44 -8.08 -19.63
CA ARG A 11 40.33 -7.27 -19.14
C ARG A 11 40.17 -6.08 -20.08
N ASP A 12 38.94 -5.72 -20.43
CA ASP A 12 38.44 -4.34 -20.52
C ASP A 12 36.92 -4.37 -20.78
N GLY A 13 36.17 -3.56 -20.00
CA GLY A 13 34.72 -3.38 -20.16
C GLY A 13 34.35 -2.59 -21.44
N PRO A 14 33.05 -2.33 -21.70
CA PRO A 14 32.30 -1.41 -20.83
C PRO A 14 30.84 -1.81 -20.55
N ASN A 15 30.33 -1.26 -19.43
CA ASN A 15 28.91 -1.15 -19.08
C ASN A 15 28.06 -0.55 -20.21
N PRO A 16 26.84 -1.07 -20.41
CA PRO A 16 25.74 -0.25 -20.92
C PRO A 16 24.66 -0.10 -19.84
N PHE A 17 24.90 0.79 -18.86
CA PHE A 17 23.81 1.53 -18.23
C PHE A 17 23.24 2.48 -19.29
N VAL A 18 22.35 1.96 -20.14
CA VAL A 18 21.56 2.79 -21.04
C VAL A 18 20.34 3.27 -20.27
N THR A 19 20.45 4.48 -19.73
CA THR A 19 19.32 5.34 -19.41
C THR A 19 18.37 5.41 -20.61
N ARG A 20 17.23 4.70 -20.54
CA ARG A 20 16.08 4.96 -21.44
C ARG A 20 15.49 6.32 -21.05
N LYS A 21 15.98 7.38 -21.69
CA LYS A 21 15.28 8.67 -21.74
C LYS A 21 13.97 8.45 -22.50
N ILE A 22 12.85 8.63 -21.80
CA ILE A 22 11.53 8.73 -22.39
C ILE A 22 11.55 9.93 -23.36
N SER A 23 11.50 9.63 -24.66
CA SER A 23 11.29 10.62 -25.72
C SER A 23 9.87 11.17 -25.59
N ARG A 24 9.75 12.39 -25.06
CA ARG A 24 8.49 13.12 -25.01
C ARG A 24 8.25 13.71 -26.40
N ASN A 25 7.38 13.08 -27.18
CA ASN A 25 6.94 13.56 -28.48
C ASN A 25 6.54 15.04 -28.40
N GLN A 26 7.31 15.88 -29.10
CA GLN A 26 6.97 17.28 -29.35
C GLN A 26 5.71 17.33 -30.20
N ARG A 27 4.58 17.72 -29.58
CA ARG A 27 3.43 18.23 -30.34
C ARG A 27 3.77 19.64 -30.79
N ASN A 28 3.78 19.83 -32.11
CA ASN A 28 3.81 21.13 -32.77
C ASN A 28 2.59 21.95 -32.32
N ALA A 29 2.79 22.86 -31.37
CA ALA A 29 1.85 23.92 -31.03
C ALA A 29 2.42 25.25 -31.53
N THR A 30 1.70 25.85 -32.48
CA THR A 30 2.02 27.11 -33.12
C THR A 30 2.14 28.24 -32.10
N LYS A 31 3.28 28.95 -32.20
CA LYS A 31 3.67 30.08 -31.37
C LYS A 31 2.64 31.22 -31.47
N ARG A 32 1.98 31.57 -30.36
CA ARG A 32 1.31 32.87 -30.22
C ARG A 32 2.35 33.93 -29.79
N PRO A 33 2.39 35.12 -30.40
CA PRO A 33 3.43 36.10 -30.15
C PRO A 33 3.24 36.83 -28.80
N ALA A 34 4.36 37.07 -28.12
CA ALA A 34 4.46 37.86 -26.90
C ALA A 34 4.19 39.36 -27.18
N PRO A 35 3.51 40.09 -26.28
CA PRO A 35 3.30 41.52 -26.45
C PRO A 35 4.57 42.33 -26.15
N LYS A 36 4.87 43.26 -27.07
CA LYS A 36 6.02 44.18 -27.05
C LYS A 36 5.92 45.22 -25.92
N ALA A 37 7.07 45.62 -25.39
CA ALA A 37 7.23 46.60 -24.33
C ALA A 37 7.39 48.06 -24.81
N ARG A 38 7.14 49.00 -23.86
CA ARG A 38 7.54 50.43 -23.72
C ARG A 38 6.64 51.52 -24.39
N PRO A 39 6.62 52.78 -23.89
CA PRO A 39 7.64 53.47 -23.05
C PRO A 39 7.13 54.30 -21.83
N SER A 40 8.11 54.94 -21.17
CA SER A 40 8.16 55.65 -19.89
C SER A 40 7.51 57.05 -19.81
N ARG A 41 7.06 57.46 -18.61
CA ARG A 41 7.45 58.75 -17.98
C ARG A 41 6.97 58.91 -16.52
N SER A 42 7.92 59.30 -15.67
CA SER A 42 7.84 60.28 -14.57
C SER A 42 6.52 60.50 -13.82
N HIS A 43 6.50 60.24 -12.50
CA HIS A 43 6.45 61.31 -11.49
C HIS A 43 6.70 60.74 -10.09
N ARG A 44 7.67 61.35 -9.40
CA ARG A 44 8.05 61.10 -8.02
C ARG A 44 7.12 61.93 -7.13
N SER A 45 6.27 61.30 -6.34
CA SER A 45 5.60 61.95 -5.21
C SER A 45 5.70 61.06 -3.98
N THR A 46 6.42 61.57 -3.01
CA THR A 46 6.46 61.11 -1.62
C THR A 46 5.08 61.33 -1.00
N SER A 47 4.35 60.25 -0.73
CA SER A 47 3.29 60.28 0.26
C SER A 47 3.36 59.02 1.13
N LEU A 48 3.56 59.28 2.42
CA LEU A 48 3.44 58.32 3.51
C LEU A 48 2.08 57.63 3.40
N ARG A 49 2.06 56.36 3.00
CA ARG A 49 0.83 55.55 2.96
C ARG A 49 0.74 54.71 4.22
N THR A 50 0.02 55.28 5.18
CA THR A 50 -0.51 54.66 6.39
C THR A 50 -1.24 53.35 6.06
N TYR A 51 -0.86 52.26 6.74
CA TYR A 51 -1.56 50.97 6.68
C TYR A 51 -2.99 51.13 7.21
N PRO A 52 -4.05 50.77 6.46
CA PRO A 52 -5.36 50.62 7.04
C PRO A 52 -5.40 49.35 7.90
N LYS A 53 -5.87 49.55 9.14
CA LYS A 53 -6.05 48.61 10.24
C LYS A 53 -6.54 47.22 9.80
N GLN A 54 -5.93 46.20 10.41
CA GLN A 54 -6.37 44.81 10.39
C GLN A 54 -7.89 44.74 10.58
N ARG A 55 -8.59 44.23 9.57
CA ARG A 55 -9.96 43.75 9.72
C ARG A 55 -9.90 42.63 10.76
N SER A 56 -10.52 42.89 11.91
CA SER A 56 -10.81 41.89 12.95
C SER A 56 -11.33 40.62 12.29
N ARG A 57 -10.48 39.59 12.25
CA ARG A 57 -10.91 38.23 11.96
C ARG A 57 -11.79 37.86 13.14
N ARG A 58 -13.10 37.70 12.90
CA ARG A 58 -14.00 37.06 13.86
C ARG A 58 -13.29 35.80 14.37
N SER A 59 -13.02 35.77 15.66
CA SER A 59 -12.54 34.58 16.35
C SER A 59 -13.58 33.49 16.14
N VAL A 60 -13.25 32.54 15.27
CA VAL A 60 -13.92 31.24 15.31
C VAL A 60 -13.57 30.66 16.68
N PRO A 61 -14.56 30.25 17.50
CA PRO A 61 -14.27 29.62 18.78
C PRO A 61 -13.37 28.41 18.50
N SER A 62 -12.11 28.49 18.94
CA SER A 62 -11.24 27.33 18.96
C SER A 62 -11.79 26.39 20.02
N SER A 63 -12.71 25.52 19.63
CA SER A 63 -12.99 24.32 20.41
C SER A 63 -11.65 23.61 20.61
N PRO A 64 -11.17 23.40 21.84
CA PRO A 64 -9.87 22.79 22.08
C PRO A 64 -9.84 21.30 21.72
N PHE A 65 -10.96 20.75 21.25
CA PHE A 65 -11.08 19.37 20.81
C PHE A 65 -11.98 19.28 19.58
N ARG A 66 -11.60 18.44 18.61
CA ARG A 66 -12.41 17.87 17.50
C ARG A 66 -12.14 18.32 16.05
N HIS A 67 -10.89 18.56 15.64
CA HIS A 67 -10.55 18.51 14.20
C HIS A 67 -9.35 17.64 13.80
N THR A 68 -8.75 16.92 14.76
CA THR A 68 -7.64 15.96 14.51
C THR A 68 -7.96 14.53 14.92
N ARG A 69 -9.23 14.23 15.24
CA ARG A 69 -9.66 12.93 15.78
C ARG A 69 -10.85 12.34 15.03
N ALA A 70 -10.90 12.51 13.71
CA ALA A 70 -11.95 11.95 12.85
C ALA A 70 -11.48 10.73 12.03
N ALA A 71 -10.22 10.31 12.16
CA ALA A 71 -9.65 9.21 11.36
C ALA A 71 -9.38 7.91 12.14
N ILE A 72 -9.44 7.92 13.49
CA ILE A 72 -9.06 6.77 14.33
C ILE A 72 -10.19 6.37 15.32
N THR A 73 -11.39 6.94 15.21
CA THR A 73 -12.51 6.66 16.14
C THR A 73 -13.67 5.87 15.52
N ASP A 74 -13.59 5.47 14.25
CA ASP A 74 -14.74 4.91 13.53
C ASP A 74 -14.84 3.36 13.57
N LEU A 75 -14.01 2.69 14.37
CA LEU A 75 -14.11 1.26 14.65
C LEU A 75 -14.91 0.95 15.93
N ASP A 76 -15.81 1.85 16.33
CA ASP A 76 -16.83 1.62 17.38
C ASP A 76 -17.91 0.63 16.89
N ILE A 77 -17.47 -0.57 16.52
CA ILE A 77 -18.31 -1.71 16.14
C ILE A 77 -18.45 -2.58 17.39
N PRO A 78 -19.68 -2.87 17.86
CA PRO A 78 -19.90 -3.82 18.95
C PRO A 78 -19.24 -5.16 18.66
N LEU A 79 -18.63 -5.80 19.67
CA LEU A 79 -17.83 -7.03 19.51
C LEU A 79 -18.58 -8.11 18.72
N ASP A 80 -19.86 -8.34 19.01
CA ASP A 80 -20.68 -9.36 18.37
C ASP A 80 -20.97 -9.07 16.89
N SER A 81 -20.96 -7.79 16.52
CA SER A 81 -21.16 -7.30 15.15
C SER A 81 -19.86 -7.22 14.34
N ARG A 82 -18.70 -7.55 14.92
CA ARG A 82 -17.42 -7.52 14.21
C ARG A 82 -17.27 -8.72 13.29
N ARG A 83 -16.93 -8.43 12.04
CA ARG A 83 -16.60 -9.42 11.03
C ARG A 83 -15.26 -10.09 11.37
N PRO A 84 -15.12 -11.42 11.20
CA PRO A 84 -13.82 -12.07 11.26
C PRO A 84 -12.88 -11.53 10.18
N VAL A 85 -11.57 -11.65 10.40
CA VAL A 85 -10.54 -11.18 9.46
C VAL A 85 -9.59 -12.31 9.13
N LEU A 86 -9.48 -12.62 7.83
CA LEU A 86 -8.48 -13.52 7.28
C LEU A 86 -7.31 -12.69 6.75
N ILE A 87 -6.10 -13.06 7.16
CA ILE A 87 -4.88 -12.40 6.72
C ILE A 87 -4.20 -13.31 5.70
N ASP A 88 -3.98 -12.79 4.50
CA ASP A 88 -3.22 -13.46 3.45
C ASP A 88 -1.74 -13.45 3.83
N GLY A 89 -1.30 -14.53 4.48
CA GLY A 89 0.05 -14.63 5.02
C GLY A 89 1.12 -14.53 3.94
N GLU A 90 0.90 -15.09 2.76
CA GLU A 90 1.87 -15.03 1.66
C GLU A 90 2.05 -13.60 1.14
N ASN A 91 0.95 -12.89 0.88
CA ASN A 91 1.01 -11.53 0.37
C ASN A 91 1.52 -10.53 1.42
N VAL A 92 1.06 -10.64 2.66
CA VAL A 92 1.45 -9.74 3.74
C VAL A 92 2.92 -9.90 4.12
N ALA A 93 3.42 -11.14 4.16
CA ALA A 93 4.82 -11.42 4.47
C ALA A 93 5.77 -10.83 3.43
N TYR A 94 5.36 -10.76 2.17
CA TYR A 94 6.23 -10.33 1.10
C TYR A 94 6.60 -8.85 1.23
N ASN A 95 7.90 -8.57 1.20
CA ASN A 95 8.47 -7.23 1.17
C ASN A 95 9.00 -6.95 -0.24
N ASP A 96 8.30 -6.09 -0.96
CA ASP A 96 8.60 -5.67 -2.33
C ASP A 96 9.95 -4.96 -2.47
N ILE A 97 10.45 -4.33 -1.40
CA ILE A 97 11.76 -3.64 -1.40
C ILE A 97 12.91 -4.65 -1.35
N SER A 98 12.81 -5.67 -0.52
CA SER A 98 13.87 -6.68 -0.34
C SER A 98 13.66 -7.95 -1.18
N SER A 99 12.46 -8.14 -1.72
CA SER A 99 12.03 -9.40 -2.36
C SER A 99 12.10 -10.62 -1.44
N GLU A 100 11.90 -10.41 -0.13
CA GLU A 100 11.91 -11.46 0.90
C GLU A 100 10.54 -11.60 1.57
N TYR A 101 10.24 -12.79 2.09
CA TYR A 101 9.10 -13.02 2.95
C TYR A 101 9.53 -12.80 4.41
N VAL A 102 8.97 -11.79 5.07
CA VAL A 102 9.37 -11.35 6.42
C VAL A 102 8.31 -11.71 7.43
N ALA A 103 8.66 -12.56 8.40
CA ALA A 103 7.72 -13.09 9.38
C ALA A 103 7.05 -11.97 10.20
N ASN A 104 7.81 -10.96 10.64
CA ASN A 104 7.30 -9.84 11.43
C ASN A 104 6.13 -9.10 10.73
N ARG A 105 6.11 -9.01 9.39
CA ARG A 105 5.01 -8.33 8.67
C ARG A 105 3.66 -9.00 8.91
N ILE A 106 3.63 -10.34 8.93
CA ILE A 106 2.42 -11.10 9.26
C ILE A 106 1.97 -10.77 10.68
N TYR A 107 2.90 -10.77 11.64
CA TYR A 107 2.58 -10.45 13.04
C TYR A 107 2.04 -9.03 13.20
N GLN A 108 2.58 -8.05 12.49
CA GLN A 108 2.11 -6.66 12.54
C GLN A 108 0.70 -6.53 11.98
N ALA A 109 0.37 -7.24 10.90
CA ALA A 109 -0.99 -7.31 10.38
C ALA A 109 -1.94 -7.95 11.40
N TYR A 110 -1.58 -9.11 11.94
CA TYR A 110 -2.37 -9.79 12.98
C TYR A 110 -2.61 -8.88 14.18
N GLN A 111 -1.54 -8.28 14.71
CA GLN A 111 -1.60 -7.46 15.90
C GLN A 111 -2.44 -6.21 15.70
N TRP A 112 -2.45 -5.62 14.51
CA TRP A 112 -3.32 -4.49 14.19
C TRP A 112 -4.80 -4.84 14.43
N PHE A 113 -5.27 -5.96 13.88
CA PHE A 113 -6.67 -6.38 14.04
C PHE A 113 -6.96 -6.91 15.46
N ALA A 114 -6.07 -7.72 16.03
CA ALA A 114 -6.23 -8.28 17.36
C ALA A 114 -6.27 -7.20 18.45
N ALA A 115 -5.38 -6.19 18.39
CA ALA A 115 -5.39 -5.06 19.33
C ALA A 115 -6.66 -4.21 19.23
N ASN A 116 -7.27 -4.16 18.04
CA ASN A 116 -8.55 -3.51 17.83
C ASN A 116 -9.74 -4.43 18.17
N GLY A 117 -9.51 -5.64 18.68
CA GLY A 117 -10.50 -6.60 19.17
C GLY A 117 -11.27 -7.35 18.07
N TYR A 118 -10.64 -7.57 16.92
CA TYR A 118 -11.16 -8.44 15.86
C TYR A 118 -10.65 -9.87 16.02
N ARG A 119 -11.46 -10.86 15.63
CA ARG A 119 -11.01 -12.24 15.48
C ARG A 119 -10.22 -12.36 14.17
N ALA A 120 -8.90 -12.30 14.28
CA ALA A 120 -7.98 -12.44 13.16
C ALA A 120 -7.38 -13.85 13.09
N LEU A 121 -7.32 -14.41 11.88
CA LEU A 121 -6.66 -15.67 11.56
C LEU A 121 -5.74 -15.44 10.36
N VAL A 122 -4.50 -15.93 10.44
CA VAL A 122 -3.59 -15.93 9.30
C VAL A 122 -3.77 -17.24 8.53
N LEU A 123 -4.04 -17.15 7.23
CA LEU A 123 -3.92 -18.29 6.33
C LEU A 123 -2.57 -18.22 5.63
N CYS A 124 -1.83 -19.34 5.63
CA CYS A 124 -0.53 -19.43 4.97
C CYS A 124 -0.46 -20.71 4.14
N PRO A 125 0.06 -20.68 2.91
CA PRO A 125 0.57 -21.89 2.27
C PRO A 125 1.65 -22.51 3.17
N ASP A 126 1.65 -23.83 3.32
CA ASP A 126 2.60 -24.55 4.17
C ASP A 126 4.08 -24.29 3.80
N TYR A 127 4.40 -24.19 2.50
CA TYR A 127 5.75 -23.87 2.02
C TYR A 127 6.24 -22.51 2.50
N LEU A 128 5.35 -21.57 2.84
CA LEU A 128 5.74 -20.21 3.20
C LEU A 128 6.64 -20.22 4.43
N LEU A 129 6.42 -21.14 5.37
CA LEU A 129 7.20 -21.24 6.60
C LEU A 129 8.70 -21.40 6.34
N ALA A 130 9.08 -22.12 5.29
CA ALA A 130 10.48 -22.33 4.92
C ALA A 130 11.13 -21.07 4.28
N LYS A 131 10.31 -20.11 3.83
CA LYS A 131 10.76 -18.86 3.19
C LYS A 131 10.80 -17.67 4.13
N LEU A 132 10.13 -17.76 5.28
CA LEU A 132 10.04 -16.66 6.22
C LEU A 132 11.41 -16.34 6.83
N SER A 133 11.83 -15.09 6.72
CA SER A 133 12.96 -14.54 7.46
C SER A 133 12.50 -14.00 8.82
N GLY A 134 13.28 -14.29 9.85
CA GLY A 134 13.01 -13.90 11.23
C GLY A 134 12.06 -14.86 11.97
N GLN A 135 11.64 -14.44 13.16
CA GLN A 135 10.69 -15.18 14.00
C GLN A 135 9.47 -14.30 14.28
N THR A 136 8.29 -14.91 14.37
CA THR A 136 7.08 -14.24 14.88
C THR A 136 6.76 -14.71 16.29
N PRO A 137 6.24 -13.83 17.15
CA PRO A 137 5.51 -14.26 18.33
C PRO A 137 4.36 -15.20 17.97
N HIS A 138 3.86 -15.93 18.97
CA HIS A 138 2.74 -16.85 18.78
C HIS A 138 1.47 -16.10 18.33
N MET A 139 0.89 -16.52 17.21
CA MET A 139 -0.39 -16.04 16.68
C MET A 139 -1.12 -17.20 15.98
N PRO A 140 -2.46 -17.11 15.82
CA PRO A 140 -3.22 -18.13 15.08
C PRO A 140 -2.83 -18.14 13.60
N ILE A 141 -2.21 -19.24 13.17
CA ILE A 141 -1.88 -19.52 11.77
C ILE A 141 -2.54 -20.85 11.40
N GLU A 142 -3.32 -20.85 10.33
CA GLU A 142 -3.82 -22.05 9.66
C GLU A 142 -2.97 -22.29 8.40
N LEU A 143 -2.40 -23.49 8.29
CA LEU A 143 -1.60 -23.87 7.13
C LEU A 143 -2.50 -24.53 6.08
N VAL A 144 -2.42 -24.03 4.86
CA VAL A 144 -3.10 -24.59 3.70
C VAL A 144 -2.09 -25.45 2.94
N THR A 145 -2.37 -26.74 2.88
CA THR A 145 -1.53 -27.73 2.18
C THR A 145 -1.83 -27.71 0.68
N ASP A 146 -0.98 -28.39 -0.09
CA ASP A 146 -1.18 -28.65 -1.53
C ASP A 146 -1.24 -27.39 -2.40
N ILE A 147 -0.75 -26.25 -1.89
CA ILE A 147 -0.53 -25.04 -2.69
C ILE A 147 0.86 -25.12 -3.32
N PRO A 148 1.00 -24.99 -4.65
CA PRO A 148 2.30 -25.06 -5.29
C PRO A 148 3.18 -23.86 -4.91
N ASP A 149 4.47 -24.13 -4.71
CA ASP A 149 5.51 -23.12 -4.51
C ASP A 149 6.12 -22.70 -5.86
N ASP A 150 5.61 -21.60 -6.43
CA ASP A 150 6.16 -21.01 -7.65
C ASP A 150 6.81 -19.64 -7.38
N ARG A 151 7.84 -19.34 -8.18
CA ARG A 151 8.51 -18.03 -8.15
C ARG A 151 7.54 -16.97 -8.68
N GLY A 152 7.12 -16.06 -7.80
CA GLY A 152 6.19 -14.97 -8.15
C GLY A 152 4.82 -15.07 -7.47
N ASN A 153 4.61 -16.10 -6.64
CA ASN A 153 3.32 -16.34 -6.02
C ASN A 153 2.79 -15.20 -5.14
N HIS A 154 3.63 -14.32 -4.60
CA HIS A 154 3.19 -13.20 -3.74
C HIS A 154 2.13 -12.28 -4.39
N ALA A 155 2.19 -12.10 -5.71
CA ALA A 155 1.25 -11.24 -6.45
C ALA A 155 0.08 -12.02 -7.04
N THR A 156 0.30 -13.29 -7.40
CA THR A 156 -0.73 -14.15 -8.00
C THR A 156 -0.44 -15.60 -7.64
N ASN A 157 -1.38 -16.23 -6.95
CA ASN A 157 -1.33 -17.65 -6.58
C ASN A 157 -2.76 -18.20 -6.60
N VAL A 158 -3.19 -18.65 -7.78
CA VAL A 158 -4.61 -18.92 -8.05
C VAL A 158 -5.21 -19.96 -7.10
N ALA A 159 -4.46 -21.02 -6.77
CA ALA A 159 -4.90 -22.06 -5.85
C ALA A 159 -5.15 -21.50 -4.44
N PHE A 160 -4.20 -20.70 -3.94
CA PHE A 160 -4.33 -20.09 -2.62
C PHE A 160 -5.40 -18.99 -2.59
N GLU A 161 -5.49 -18.19 -3.65
CA GLU A 161 -6.53 -17.17 -3.80
C GLU A 161 -7.95 -17.76 -3.75
N LEU A 162 -8.20 -18.87 -4.46
CA LEU A 162 -9.50 -19.55 -4.41
C LEU A 162 -9.81 -20.05 -3.00
N THR A 163 -8.81 -20.57 -2.29
CA THR A 163 -8.96 -21.02 -0.90
C THR A 163 -9.30 -19.85 0.03
N LEU A 164 -8.56 -18.74 -0.07
CA LEU A 164 -8.80 -17.50 0.68
C LEU A 164 -10.22 -16.97 0.45
N LEU A 165 -10.65 -16.88 -0.81
CA LEU A 165 -11.95 -16.35 -1.18
C LEU A 165 -13.10 -17.24 -0.71
N GLN A 166 -12.98 -18.56 -0.90
CA GLN A 166 -13.96 -19.52 -0.42
C GLN A 166 -14.11 -19.44 1.10
N ARG A 167 -12.99 -19.46 1.83
CA ARG A 167 -12.98 -19.34 3.30
C ARG A 167 -13.62 -18.05 3.78
N ALA A 168 -13.34 -16.94 3.11
CA ALA A 168 -13.94 -15.65 3.43
C ALA A 168 -15.45 -15.61 3.16
N ALA A 169 -15.92 -16.27 2.10
CA ALA A 169 -17.35 -16.38 1.82
C ALA A 169 -18.06 -17.22 2.89
N ASP A 170 -17.50 -18.39 3.23
CA ASP A 170 -18.08 -19.33 4.20
C ASP A 170 -18.14 -18.73 5.61
N GLU A 171 -17.06 -18.05 6.04
CA GLU A 171 -17.00 -17.42 7.37
C GLU A 171 -17.58 -16.02 7.42
N GLN A 172 -18.05 -15.50 6.29
CA GLN A 172 -18.42 -14.10 6.14
C GLN A 172 -17.28 -13.17 6.60
N ALA A 173 -16.03 -13.51 6.32
CA ALA A 173 -14.85 -12.77 6.77
C ALA A 173 -14.43 -11.65 5.79
N ALA A 174 -13.69 -10.67 6.31
CA ALA A 174 -12.88 -9.75 5.50
C ALA A 174 -11.50 -10.37 5.22
N ILE A 175 -10.87 -9.99 4.11
CA ILE A 175 -9.52 -10.44 3.73
C ILE A 175 -8.57 -9.25 3.80
N VAL A 176 -7.37 -9.44 4.35
CA VAL A 176 -6.27 -8.46 4.27
C VAL A 176 -5.29 -8.95 3.23
N SER A 177 -5.25 -8.28 2.08
CA SER A 177 -4.37 -8.64 0.94
C SER A 177 -4.29 -7.46 -0.05
N GLU A 178 -3.13 -7.30 -0.69
CA GLU A 178 -2.90 -6.42 -1.85
C GLU A 178 -3.00 -7.17 -3.18
N ARG A 179 -3.39 -8.45 -3.17
CA ARG A 179 -3.60 -9.21 -4.42
C ARG A 179 -4.74 -8.62 -5.23
N SER A 180 -4.59 -8.68 -6.55
CA SER A 180 -5.65 -8.28 -7.48
C SER A 180 -6.78 -9.30 -7.58
N PHE A 181 -6.52 -10.57 -7.21
CA PHE A 181 -7.41 -11.71 -7.43
C PHE A 181 -7.88 -11.86 -8.89
N ALA A 182 -7.16 -11.32 -9.88
CA ALA A 182 -7.67 -11.19 -11.24
C ALA A 182 -8.13 -12.52 -11.87
N SER A 183 -7.46 -13.63 -11.54
CA SER A 183 -7.78 -14.97 -12.05
C SER A 183 -8.92 -15.65 -11.29
N SER A 184 -9.08 -15.34 -10.00
CA SER A 184 -10.08 -15.96 -9.11
C SER A 184 -11.29 -15.06 -8.84
N TYR A 185 -11.25 -13.82 -9.32
CA TYR A 185 -12.24 -12.76 -9.09
C TYR A 185 -13.68 -13.21 -9.35
N HIS A 186 -13.90 -13.89 -10.48
CA HIS A 186 -15.25 -14.29 -10.91
C HIS A 186 -15.89 -15.34 -9.99
N SER A 187 -15.10 -16.06 -9.20
CA SER A 187 -15.63 -17.07 -8.27
C SER A 187 -16.34 -16.46 -7.06
N HIS A 188 -15.88 -15.29 -6.61
CA HIS A 188 -16.32 -14.65 -5.36
C HIS A 188 -16.31 -13.12 -5.48
N ILE A 189 -17.06 -12.61 -6.47
CA ILE A 189 -17.11 -11.18 -6.80
C ILE A 189 -17.52 -10.35 -5.59
N ASP A 190 -18.47 -10.83 -4.78
CA ASP A 190 -18.98 -10.13 -3.61
C ASP A 190 -17.89 -9.93 -2.54
N VAL A 191 -17.04 -10.95 -2.32
CA VAL A 191 -15.88 -10.87 -1.42
C VAL A 191 -14.91 -9.83 -1.95
N VAL A 192 -14.47 -9.96 -3.21
CA VAL A 192 -13.40 -9.11 -3.75
C VAL A 192 -13.82 -7.64 -3.83
N GLN A 193 -15.07 -7.36 -4.20
CA GLN A 193 -15.56 -6.00 -4.35
C GLN A 193 -15.89 -5.30 -3.03
N ASN A 194 -16.13 -6.04 -1.95
CA ASN A 194 -16.67 -5.43 -0.72
C ASN A 194 -15.95 -5.83 0.57
N ARG A 195 -15.01 -6.78 0.53
CA ARG A 195 -14.43 -7.37 1.75
C ARG A 195 -12.91 -7.52 1.74
N VAL A 196 -12.23 -7.14 0.66
CA VAL A 196 -10.77 -7.12 0.60
C VAL A 196 -10.25 -5.76 1.08
N VAL A 197 -9.38 -5.78 2.07
CA VAL A 197 -8.77 -4.61 2.68
C VAL A 197 -7.30 -4.58 2.29
N GLY A 198 -6.96 -3.61 1.45
CA GLY A 198 -5.58 -3.29 1.14
C GLY A 198 -4.82 -2.73 2.33
N PHE A 199 -3.49 -2.72 2.24
CA PHE A 199 -2.59 -2.22 3.27
C PHE A 199 -1.32 -1.64 2.65
N THR A 200 -0.59 -0.88 3.45
CA THR A 200 0.79 -0.53 3.13
C THR A 200 1.68 -0.71 4.35
N PHE A 201 2.97 -0.98 4.12
CA PHE A 201 3.96 -0.98 5.17
C PHE A 201 4.84 0.26 5.05
N PHE A 202 5.05 0.94 6.18
CA PHE A 202 6.14 1.89 6.31
C PHE A 202 7.06 1.39 7.41
N ARG A 203 8.27 0.99 7.00
CA ARG A 203 9.21 0.23 7.84
C ARG A 203 8.55 -1.05 8.34
N GLU A 204 8.42 -1.22 9.65
CA GLU A 204 7.85 -2.39 10.29
C GLU A 204 6.36 -2.24 10.61
N SER A 205 5.80 -1.05 10.45
CA SER A 205 4.40 -0.80 10.81
C SER A 205 3.48 -0.94 9.60
N ILE A 206 2.37 -1.65 9.81
CA ILE A 206 1.28 -1.73 8.85
C ILE A 206 0.34 -0.54 8.98
N PHE A 207 -0.16 -0.06 7.84
CA PHE A 207 -1.14 1.00 7.74
C PHE A 207 -2.34 0.46 6.96
N ILE A 208 -3.51 0.49 7.60
CA ILE A 208 -4.78 0.11 7.00
C ILE A 208 -5.54 1.40 6.65
N PRO A 209 -5.95 1.58 5.38
CA PRO A 209 -6.71 2.75 4.97
C PRO A 209 -8.13 2.72 5.56
N VAL A 210 -8.65 3.89 5.93
CA VAL A 210 -10.04 4.03 6.41
C VAL A 210 -11.07 3.87 5.28
N ASP A 211 -10.65 4.08 4.04
CA ASP A 211 -11.43 3.99 2.80
C ASP A 211 -10.75 3.05 1.78
N PRO A 212 -10.72 1.71 2.01
CA PRO A 212 -9.95 0.79 1.17
C PRO A 212 -10.31 0.80 -0.32
N TYR A 213 -11.56 1.15 -0.63
CA TYR A 213 -12.08 1.24 -2.01
C TYR A 213 -12.23 2.70 -2.50
N GLY A 214 -11.69 3.66 -1.74
CA GLY A 214 -11.91 5.09 -1.92
C GLY A 214 -13.34 5.52 -1.60
N ARG A 215 -13.66 6.79 -1.89
CA ARG A 215 -14.91 7.45 -1.46
C ARG A 215 -16.21 6.80 -1.94
N ALA A 216 -16.17 6.05 -3.04
CA ALA A 216 -17.35 5.46 -3.67
C ALA A 216 -17.60 4.01 -3.25
N GLY A 217 -16.63 3.37 -2.57
CA GLY A 217 -16.76 2.00 -2.09
C GLY A 217 -17.02 1.95 -0.58
N PRO A 218 -17.09 0.73 -0.02
CA PRO A 218 -17.34 0.55 1.40
C PRO A 218 -16.18 1.07 2.23
N TRP A 219 -16.52 1.74 3.33
CA TRP A 219 -15.55 2.21 4.32
C TRP A 219 -15.05 1.04 5.16
N LEU A 220 -13.86 1.16 5.74
CA LEU A 220 -13.27 0.09 6.56
C LEU A 220 -14.23 -0.39 7.67
N ARG A 221 -14.93 0.53 8.32
CA ARG A 221 -15.92 0.20 9.37
C ARG A 221 -17.10 -0.63 8.86
N GLU A 222 -17.47 -0.45 7.59
CA GLU A 222 -18.58 -1.17 6.95
C GLU A 222 -18.12 -2.57 6.56
N ILE A 223 -16.92 -2.68 5.99
CA ILE A 223 -16.27 -3.95 5.66
C ILE A 223 -16.14 -4.83 6.91
N LEU A 224 -15.66 -4.23 8.02
CA LEU A 224 -15.39 -4.93 9.27
C LEU A 224 -16.62 -5.16 10.15
N ARG A 225 -17.82 -4.77 9.70
CA ARG A 225 -19.10 -5.07 10.33
C ARG A 225 -19.78 -6.24 9.59
N LYS A 226 -20.37 -7.17 10.33
CA LYS A 226 -21.17 -8.29 9.79
C LYS A 226 -22.39 -7.78 9.03
#